data_AF-A0A2H9SGT5-F1
#
_entry.id   AF-A0A2H9SGT5-F1
#
_cell.length_a   1.000
_cell.length_b   1.000
_cell.length_c   1.000
_cell.angle_alpha   90.00
_cell.angle_beta   90.00
_cell.angle_gamma   90.00
#
_symmetry.space_group_name_H-M   'P 1'
#
loop_
_entity.id
_entity.type
_entity.pdbx_description
1 polymer ?
#
loop_
_entity_poly.entity_id
_entity_poly.type
_entity_poly.pdbx_seq_one_letter_code
_entity_poly.pdbx_strand_id
1 'polypeptide(L)'
;MPKFEKGQSGNPAGKKPGTLNKRTQLSNVLNSHAEDLVKKAIEMALDGDVNALRLCMERLMPKATSQPIQFEIDMGKNDNLSVIGRKIVNAVGKGELTPDEGQKLFGMLDKQRNLIELTDLIKKVEEIEDAMKIGRY
;
A
#
# COMPACT_ATOMS: atom_id res chain seq x y z
N MET A 1 -5.92 46.24 3.40
CA MET A 1 -5.16 44.99 3.19
C MET A 1 -5.17 44.70 1.69
N PRO A 2 -4.03 44.49 1.01
CA PRO A 2 -4.05 44.20 -0.42
C PRO A 2 -4.82 42.89 -0.67
N LYS A 3 -5.78 42.96 -1.59
CA LYS A 3 -6.71 41.88 -1.95
C LYS A 3 -6.02 41.03 -3.02
N PHE A 4 -5.73 39.77 -2.71
CA PHE A 4 -5.05 38.87 -3.64
C PHE A 4 -5.93 38.63 -4.89
N GLU A 5 -5.36 38.72 -6.09
CA GLU A 5 -6.10 38.48 -7.34
C GLU A 5 -6.32 36.97 -7.55
N LYS A 6 -7.58 36.59 -7.81
CA LYS A 6 -7.97 35.20 -8.00
C LYS A 6 -7.33 34.67 -9.29
N GLY A 7 -6.41 33.72 -9.16
CA GLY A 7 -5.70 33.09 -10.29
C GLY A 7 -4.23 33.50 -10.42
N GLN A 8 -3.76 34.48 -9.64
CA GLN A 8 -2.37 34.92 -9.70
C GLN A 8 -1.69 34.74 -8.34
N SER A 9 -0.77 33.77 -8.26
CA SER A 9 0.04 33.58 -7.06
C SER A 9 0.94 34.82 -6.85
N GLY A 10 0.86 35.45 -5.68
CA GLY A 10 1.80 36.50 -5.25
C GLY A 10 3.25 36.04 -5.12
N ASN A 11 3.51 34.74 -5.32
CA ASN A 11 4.83 34.19 -5.58
C ASN A 11 4.80 33.34 -6.86
N PRO A 12 5.00 33.94 -8.05
CA PRO A 12 4.92 33.25 -9.34
C PRO A 12 6.06 32.23 -9.56
N ALA A 13 7.21 32.39 -8.90
CA ALA A 13 8.32 31.42 -8.96
C ALA A 13 8.13 30.22 -8.01
N GLY A 14 7.08 30.23 -7.20
CA GLY A 14 6.86 29.22 -6.17
C GLY A 14 7.91 29.26 -5.05
N LYS A 15 7.78 28.32 -4.11
CA LYS A 15 8.76 28.17 -3.01
C LYS A 15 10.07 27.66 -3.60
N LYS A 16 11.23 28.17 -3.14
CA LYS A 16 12.54 27.71 -3.64
C LYS A 16 12.64 26.17 -3.58
N PRO A 17 13.08 25.49 -4.65
CA PRO A 17 13.31 24.05 -4.63
C PRO A 17 14.17 23.63 -3.44
N GLY A 18 13.79 22.54 -2.75
CA GLY A 18 14.48 22.07 -1.54
C GLY A 18 14.05 22.76 -0.24
N THR A 19 13.14 23.74 -0.27
CA THR A 19 12.65 24.37 0.96
C THR A 19 11.76 23.42 1.75
N LEU A 20 12.34 22.79 2.78
CA LEU A 20 11.61 21.95 3.70
C LEU A 20 10.50 22.75 4.40
N ASN A 21 9.34 22.12 4.60
CA ASN A 21 8.33 22.66 5.49
C ASN A 21 8.77 22.48 6.95
N LYS A 22 8.15 23.22 7.88
CA LYS A 22 8.48 23.14 9.31
C LYS A 22 8.37 21.71 9.85
N ARG A 23 7.39 20.94 9.36
CA ARG A 23 7.19 19.55 9.76
C ARG A 23 8.39 18.67 9.41
N THR A 24 8.93 18.77 8.20
CA THR A 24 10.10 17.98 7.78
C THR A 24 11.35 18.43 8.53
N GLN A 25 11.51 19.73 8.79
CA GLN A 25 12.61 20.23 9.63
C GLN A 25 12.56 19.63 11.04
N LEU A 26 11.40 19.68 11.70
CA LEU A 26 11.21 19.10 13.03
C LEU A 26 11.37 17.57 13.03
N SER A 27 10.89 16.89 11.99
CA SER A 27 11.06 15.45 11.85
C SER A 27 12.54 15.06 11.74
N ASN A 28 13.36 15.84 11.03
CA ASN A 28 14.79 15.58 10.92
C ASN A 28 15.50 15.73 12.27
N VAL A 29 15.14 16.76 13.05
CA VAL A 29 15.65 16.95 14.42
C VAL A 29 15.23 15.79 15.33
N LEU A 30 13.97 15.33 15.22
CA LEU A 30 13.51 14.19 16.00
C LEU A 30 14.26 12.91 15.63
N ASN A 31 14.47 12.68 14.33
CA ASN A 31 15.17 11.49 13.82
C ASN A 31 16.63 11.42 14.29
N SER A 32 17.33 12.56 14.40
CA SER A 32 18.70 12.58 14.95
C SER A 32 18.76 12.21 16.44
N HIS A 33 17.64 12.26 17.16
CA HIS A 33 17.54 11.86 18.57
C HIS A 33 16.77 10.55 18.77
N ALA A 34 16.50 9.80 17.71
CA ALA A 34 15.63 8.63 17.78
C ALA A 34 16.10 7.59 18.82
N GLU A 35 17.40 7.26 18.83
CA GLU A 35 17.94 6.28 19.78
C GLU A 35 17.84 6.75 21.24
N ASP A 36 18.16 8.01 21.50
CA ASP A 36 18.12 8.57 22.85
C ASP A 36 16.69 8.69 23.38
N LEU A 37 15.75 9.08 22.52
CA LEU A 37 14.33 9.12 22.84
C LEU A 37 13.79 7.72 23.17
N VAL A 38 14.22 6.69 22.44
CA VAL A 38 13.84 5.30 22.73
C VAL A 38 14.39 4.86 24.09
N LYS A 39 15.68 5.11 24.37
CA LYS A 39 16.28 4.79 25.68
C LYS A 39 15.53 5.50 26.81
N LYS A 40 15.21 6.79 26.63
CA LYS A 40 14.50 7.55 27.66
C LYS A 40 13.06 7.05 27.86
N ALA A 41 12.37 6.68 26.79
CA ALA A 41 11.03 6.09 26.89
C ALA A 41 11.06 4.76 27.67
N ILE A 42 12.08 3.93 27.47
CA ILE A 42 12.26 2.68 28.24
C ILE A 42 12.49 2.98 29.72
N GLU A 43 13.38 3.92 30.05
CA GLU A 43 13.66 4.32 31.42
C GLU A 43 12.39 4.83 32.13
N MET A 44 11.65 5.73 31.48
CA MET A 44 10.39 6.26 32.02
C MET A 44 9.32 5.18 32.19
N ALA A 45 9.24 4.23 31.25
CA ALA A 45 8.34 3.10 31.37
C ALA A 45 8.68 2.22 32.57
N LEU A 46 9.96 1.93 32.79
CA LEU A 46 10.44 1.15 33.94
C LEU A 46 10.26 1.88 35.28
N ASP A 47 10.29 3.22 35.27
CA ASP A 47 10.03 4.07 36.44
C ASP A 47 8.51 4.26 36.73
N GLY A 48 7.64 3.68 35.88
CA GLY A 48 6.19 3.65 36.12
C GLY A 48 5.37 4.68 35.35
N ASP A 49 5.93 5.37 34.36
CA ASP A 49 5.14 6.22 33.45
C ASP A 49 4.21 5.33 32.60
N VAL A 50 2.91 5.45 32.86
CA VAL A 50 1.85 4.65 32.20
C VAL A 50 1.79 4.91 30.69
N ASN A 51 2.10 6.13 30.22
CA ASN A 51 2.08 6.44 28.79
C ASN A 51 3.28 5.80 28.09
N ALA A 52 4.47 5.88 28.71
CA ALA A 52 5.66 5.22 28.20
C ALA A 52 5.50 3.70 28.19
N LEU A 53 4.96 3.11 29.26
CA LEU A 53 4.60 1.69 29.34
C LEU A 53 3.66 1.28 28.22
N ARG A 54 2.57 2.03 28.03
CA ARG A 54 1.60 1.77 26.96
C ARG A 54 2.27 1.80 25.58
N LEU A 55 3.10 2.82 25.30
CA LEU A 55 3.81 2.95 24.03
C LEU A 55 4.73 1.74 23.78
N CYS A 56 5.49 1.34 24.79
CA CYS A 56 6.35 0.16 24.71
C CYS A 56 5.54 -1.12 24.48
N MET A 57 4.42 -1.29 25.19
CA MET A 57 3.54 -2.46 25.04
C MET A 57 2.86 -2.51 23.67
N GLU A 58 2.36 -1.40 23.14
CA GLU A 58 1.78 -1.34 21.79
C GLU A 58 2.82 -1.65 20.70
N ARG A 59 4.11 -1.36 20.95
CA ARG A 59 5.20 -1.67 20.01
C ARG A 59 5.69 -3.12 20.09
N LEU A 60 5.71 -3.71 21.30
CA LEU A 60 6.10 -5.10 21.57
C LEU A 60 5.00 -6.10 21.23
N MET A 61 3.76 -5.75 21.56
CA MET A 61 2.55 -6.52 21.30
C MET A 61 1.65 -5.73 20.34
N PRO A 62 2.08 -5.52 19.07
CA PRO A 62 1.25 -4.82 18.12
C PRO A 62 -0.07 -5.57 17.99
N LYS A 63 -1.18 -4.81 18.00
CA LYS A 63 -2.49 -5.36 17.67
C LYS A 63 -2.36 -6.10 16.35
N ALA A 64 -2.72 -7.39 16.33
CA ALA A 64 -2.69 -8.21 15.12
C ALA A 64 -3.61 -7.56 14.07
N THR A 65 -3.03 -6.72 13.21
CA THR A 65 -3.74 -5.96 12.19
C THR A 65 -3.86 -6.76 10.89
N SER A 66 -3.00 -7.77 10.72
CA SER A 66 -3.10 -8.86 9.77
C SER A 66 -1.87 -9.74 10.00
N GLN A 67 -2.03 -10.96 10.51
CA GLN A 67 -0.92 -11.90 10.44
C GLN A 67 -0.69 -12.26 8.97
N PRO A 68 0.58 -12.45 8.53
CA PRO A 68 0.85 -12.93 7.19
C PRO A 68 0.18 -14.28 7.00
N ILE A 69 -0.71 -14.36 6.02
CA ILE A 69 -1.39 -15.60 5.66
C ILE A 69 -0.43 -16.42 4.80
N GLN A 70 -0.18 -17.66 5.20
CA GLN A 70 0.48 -18.64 4.35
C GLN A 70 -0.59 -19.27 3.44
N PHE A 71 -0.72 -18.76 2.23
CA PHE A 71 -1.65 -19.29 1.23
C PHE A 71 -0.88 -19.63 -0.04
N GLU A 72 -0.71 -20.92 -0.30
CA GLU A 72 0.00 -21.40 -1.49
C GLU A 72 -0.88 -21.28 -2.73
N ILE A 73 -0.47 -20.38 -3.63
CA ILE A 73 -1.10 -20.20 -4.94
C ILE A 73 -0.11 -20.71 -5.99
N ASP A 74 -0.50 -21.78 -6.69
CA ASP A 74 0.25 -22.29 -7.83
C ASP A 74 -0.21 -21.55 -9.10
N MET A 75 0.58 -20.56 -9.52
CA MET A 75 0.34 -19.71 -10.70
C MET A 75 0.93 -20.34 -11.98
N GLY A 76 0.63 -21.63 -12.20
CA GLY A 76 1.12 -22.37 -13.37
C GLY A 76 0.52 -21.90 -14.70
N LYS A 77 1.18 -22.26 -15.82
CA LYS A 77 0.97 -21.81 -17.22
C LYS A 77 -0.46 -21.75 -17.80
N ASN A 78 -1.49 -22.22 -17.08
CA ASN A 78 -2.89 -22.10 -17.46
C ASN A 78 -3.70 -21.69 -16.21
N ASP A 79 -3.53 -20.43 -15.79
CA ASP A 79 -4.19 -19.79 -14.64
C ASP A 79 -5.72 -19.87 -14.73
N ASN A 80 -6.30 -20.97 -14.25
CA ASN A 80 -7.74 -21.03 -14.05
C ASN A 80 -8.06 -20.32 -12.73
N LEU A 81 -8.33 -19.02 -12.80
CA LEU A 81 -8.77 -18.20 -11.66
C LEU A 81 -9.93 -18.87 -10.90
N SER A 82 -10.76 -19.67 -11.56
CA SER A 82 -11.83 -20.47 -10.92
C SER A 82 -11.29 -21.53 -9.94
N VAL A 83 -10.13 -22.14 -10.22
CA VAL A 83 -9.50 -23.13 -9.34
C VAL A 83 -8.93 -22.45 -8.11
N ILE A 84 -8.28 -21.29 -8.29
CA ILE A 84 -7.76 -20.49 -7.18
C ILE A 84 -8.91 -19.97 -6.30
N GLY A 85 -9.98 -19.46 -6.92
CA GLY A 85 -11.20 -19.03 -6.20
C GLY A 85 -11.82 -20.16 -5.38
N ARG A 86 -11.93 -21.37 -5.93
CA ARG A 86 -12.41 -22.55 -5.19
C ARG A 86 -11.51 -22.92 -4.01
N LYS A 87 -10.19 -22.82 -4.15
CA LYS A 87 -9.25 -23.03 -3.03
C LYS A 87 -9.48 -22.02 -1.91
N ILE A 88 -9.69 -20.74 -2.25
CA ILE A 88 -9.98 -19.68 -1.26
C ILE A 88 -11.27 -19.98 -0.50
N VAL A 89 -12.36 -20.31 -1.20
CA VAL A 89 -13.65 -20.65 -0.56
C VAL A 89 -13.51 -21.84 0.38
N ASN A 90 -12.81 -22.88 -0.04
CA ASN A 90 -12.58 -24.07 0.78
C ASN A 90 -11.76 -23.75 2.03
N ALA A 91 -10.72 -22.94 1.92
CA ALA A 91 -9.89 -22.54 3.06
C ALA A 91 -10.69 -21.68 4.07
N VAL A 92 -11.56 -20.79 3.59
CA VAL A 92 -12.50 -20.05 4.45
C VAL A 92 -13.49 -20.99 5.13
N GLY A 93 -14.07 -21.95 4.38
CA GLY A 93 -15.02 -22.92 4.93
C GLY A 93 -14.42 -23.87 5.98
N LYS A 94 -13.10 -24.13 5.91
CA LYS A 94 -12.36 -24.91 6.89
C LYS A 94 -11.87 -24.10 8.10
N GLY A 95 -12.00 -22.77 8.07
CA GLY A 95 -11.47 -21.88 9.11
C GLY A 95 -9.95 -21.69 9.05
N GLU A 96 -9.29 -22.11 7.98
CA GLU A 96 -7.87 -21.83 7.72
C GLU A 96 -7.66 -20.34 7.34
N LEU A 97 -8.70 -19.72 6.77
CA LEU A 97 -8.78 -18.29 6.49
C LEU A 97 -10.01 -17.70 7.17
N THR A 98 -9.88 -16.46 7.62
CA THR A 98 -11.05 -15.66 8.02
C THR A 98 -11.80 -15.13 6.78
N PRO A 99 -13.10 -14.79 6.90
CA PRO A 99 -13.86 -14.20 5.80
C PRO A 99 -13.25 -12.90 5.25
N ASP A 100 -12.67 -12.06 6.11
CA ASP A 100 -12.00 -10.81 5.71
C ASP A 100 -10.74 -11.09 4.87
N GLU A 101 -9.96 -12.10 5.26
CA GLU A 101 -8.79 -12.56 4.51
C GLU A 101 -9.19 -13.15 3.16
N GLY A 102 -10.25 -13.96 3.12
CA GLY A 102 -10.82 -14.47 1.88
C GLY A 102 -11.25 -13.35 0.93
N GLN A 103 -11.91 -12.31 1.45
CA GLN A 103 -12.33 -11.15 0.66
C GLN A 103 -11.13 -10.39 0.08
N LYS A 104 -10.06 -10.22 0.86
CA LYS A 104 -8.81 -9.60 0.39
C LYS A 104 -8.17 -10.41 -0.74
N LEU A 105 -8.12 -11.73 -0.62
CA LEU A 105 -7.59 -12.62 -1.67
C LEU A 105 -8.43 -12.57 -2.95
N PHE A 106 -9.76 -12.55 -2.84
CA PHE A 106 -10.64 -12.34 -3.99
C PHE A 106 -10.39 -11.00 -4.68
N GLY A 107 -10.19 -9.92 -3.91
CA GLY A 107 -9.84 -8.62 -4.47
C GLY A 107 -8.50 -8.61 -5.21
N MET A 108 -7.53 -9.45 -4.83
CA MET A 108 -6.29 -9.64 -5.59
C MET A 108 -6.54 -10.42 -6.88
N LEU A 109 -7.38 -11.46 -6.82
CA LEU A 109 -7.75 -12.29 -7.97
C LEU A 109 -8.48 -11.47 -9.05
N ASP A 110 -9.40 -10.59 -8.65
CA ASP A 110 -10.12 -9.69 -9.57
C ASP A 110 -9.16 -8.71 -10.28
N LYS A 111 -8.17 -8.18 -9.55
CA LYS A 111 -7.14 -7.32 -10.17
C LYS A 111 -6.31 -8.10 -11.19
N GLN A 112 -5.94 -9.33 -10.87
CA GLN A 112 -5.21 -10.19 -11.81
C GLN A 112 -6.04 -10.48 -13.06
N ARG A 113 -7.34 -10.77 -12.91
CA ARG A 113 -8.27 -10.94 -14.04
C ARG A 113 -8.26 -9.73 -14.96
N ASN A 114 -8.40 -8.53 -14.39
CA ASN A 114 -8.40 -7.28 -15.16
C ASN A 114 -7.08 -7.06 -15.90
N LEU A 115 -5.93 -7.44 -15.32
CA LEU A 115 -4.62 -7.34 -15.98
C LEU A 115 -4.50 -8.29 -17.18
N ILE A 116 -5.02 -9.52 -17.05
CA ILE A 116 -5.05 -10.50 -18.16
C ILE A 116 -5.94 -9.97 -19.28
N GLU A 117 -7.17 -9.55 -18.96
CA GLU A 117 -8.12 -9.00 -19.94
C GLU A 117 -7.54 -7.77 -20.65
N LEU A 118 -6.88 -6.87 -19.92
CA LEU A 118 -6.21 -5.69 -20.51
C LEU A 118 -5.09 -6.11 -21.48
N THR A 119 -4.29 -7.11 -21.11
CA THR A 119 -3.18 -7.61 -21.93
C THR A 119 -3.69 -8.27 -23.21
N ASP A 120 -4.76 -9.06 -23.12
CA ASP A 120 -5.39 -9.70 -24.28
C ASP A 120 -6.05 -8.66 -25.21
N LEU A 121 -6.65 -7.61 -24.65
CA LEU A 121 -7.18 -6.50 -25.44
C LEU A 121 -6.07 -5.73 -26.15
N ILE A 122 -4.94 -5.45 -25.49
CA ILE A 122 -3.79 -4.79 -26.11
C ILE A 122 -3.29 -5.61 -27.32
N LYS A 123 -3.10 -6.92 -27.16
CA LYS A 123 -2.68 -7.80 -28.27
C LYS A 123 -3.65 -7.74 -29.46
N LYS A 124 -4.95 -7.79 -29.21
CA LYS A 124 -5.96 -7.70 -30.27
C LYS A 124 -5.96 -6.34 -30.96
N VAL A 125 -5.72 -5.26 -30.23
CA VAL A 125 -5.59 -3.91 -30.82
C VAL A 125 -4.36 -3.83 -31.72
N GLU A 126 -3.21 -4.35 -31.27
CA GLU A 126 -1.99 -4.42 -32.09
C GLU A 126 -2.20 -5.22 -33.39
N GLU A 127 -2.85 -6.39 -33.31
CA GLU A 127 -3.18 -7.21 -34.48
C GLU A 127 -4.07 -6.46 -35.49
N ILE A 128 -5.05 -5.69 -35.01
CA ILE A 128 -5.93 -4.88 -35.87
C ILE A 128 -5.17 -3.71 -36.49
N GLU A 129 -4.32 -3.02 -35.73
CA GLU A 129 -3.50 -1.92 -36.25
C GLU A 129 -2.55 -2.40 -37.36
N ASP A 130 -1.93 -3.56 -37.19
CA ASP A 130 -1.06 -4.15 -38.20
C ASP A 130 -1.84 -4.57 -39.45
N ALA A 131 -3.01 -5.18 -39.29
CA ALA A 131 -3.89 -5.51 -40.42
C ALA A 131 -4.36 -4.26 -41.20
N MET A 132 -4.65 -3.16 -40.51
CA MET A 132 -5.04 -1.89 -41.14
C MET A 132 -3.88 -1.18 -41.86
N LYS A 133 -2.64 -1.34 -41.40
CA LYS A 133 -1.44 -0.81 -42.10
C LYS A 133 -1.18 -1.56 -43.41
N ILE A 134 -1.44 -2.87 -43.44
CA ILE A 134 -1.23 -3.71 -44.62
C ILE A 134 -2.26 -3.43 -45.72
N GLY A 135 -3.50 -3.07 -45.37
CA GLY A 135 -4.57 -2.77 -46.34
C GLY A 135 -4.57 -1.37 -46.96
N ARG A 136 -3.58 -0.51 -46.68
CA ARG A 136 -3.45 0.86 -47.24
C ARG A 136 -2.41 1.00 -48.37
N TYR A 137 -1.98 -0.11 -48.96
CA TYR A 137 -1.15 -0.14 -50.16
C TYR A 137 -1.92 -0.64 -51.37
#